data_AF-A0A9D4QHR6-F1
#
_entry.id   AF-A0A9D4QHR6-F1
#
_cell.length_a   1.000
_cell.length_b   1.000
_cell.length_c   1.000
_cell.angle_alpha   90.00
_cell.angle_beta   90.00
_cell.angle_gamma   90.00
#
_symmetry.space_group_name_H-M   'P 1'
#
loop_
_entity.id
_entity.type
_entity.pdbx_description
1 polymer ?
#
loop_
_entity_poly.entity_id
_entity_poly.type
_entity_poly.pdbx_seq_one_letter_code
_entity_poly.pdbx_strand_id
1 'polypeptide(L)'
;MDHEQHIADAFANIHKHEWQDARAALSSSKHEEEIVYLLMRIVRFVYDMCTEDAWVHRHTNKHSPPQDDLEEFLEKRLPRTLHKDQVTKPVRSFIKACIKRVHEMTATKQPLTIYWLPKGDPIEHEKFELEGKATGHLCDWTVWPAVVKSDGTLLRKGVIIPI
;
A
#
# COMPACT_ATOMS: atom_id res chain seq x y z
N MET A 1 9.91 -15.90 -15.00
CA MET A 1 9.00 -15.04 -14.25
C MET A 1 9.41 -13.61 -14.53
N ASP A 2 8.48 -12.76 -14.97
CA ASP A 2 8.75 -11.35 -15.32
C ASP A 2 9.24 -10.60 -14.06
N HIS A 3 10.21 -9.70 -14.21
CA HIS A 3 10.78 -8.92 -13.09
C HIS A 3 9.70 -8.09 -12.39
N GLU A 4 8.79 -7.51 -13.17
CA GLU A 4 7.64 -6.74 -12.68
C GLU A 4 6.67 -7.60 -11.87
N GLN A 5 6.46 -8.85 -12.29
CA GLN A 5 5.67 -9.82 -11.52
C GLN A 5 6.31 -10.06 -10.15
N HIS A 6 7.64 -10.25 -10.09
CA HIS A 6 8.32 -10.47 -8.81
C HIS A 6 8.16 -9.27 -7.84
N ILE A 7 8.20 -8.04 -8.35
CA ILE A 7 7.97 -6.83 -7.56
C ILE A 7 6.52 -6.80 -7.05
N ALA A 8 5.54 -7.04 -7.92
CA ALA A 8 4.13 -7.08 -7.55
C ALA A 8 3.85 -8.16 -6.49
N ASP A 9 4.48 -9.34 -6.63
CA ASP A 9 4.39 -10.44 -5.69
C ASP A 9 4.95 -10.07 -4.31
N ALA A 10 6.12 -9.41 -4.30
CA ALA A 10 6.75 -8.93 -3.08
C ALA A 10 5.91 -7.85 -2.38
N PHE A 11 5.28 -6.95 -3.14
CA PHE A 11 4.35 -5.97 -2.59
C PHE A 11 3.11 -6.64 -1.99
N ALA A 12 2.48 -7.59 -2.71
CA ALA A 12 1.32 -8.33 -2.21
C ALA A 12 1.63 -9.17 -0.95
N ASN A 13 2.88 -9.62 -0.77
CA ASN A 13 3.29 -10.34 0.43
C ASN A 13 3.30 -9.45 1.69
N ILE A 14 3.41 -8.12 1.55
CA ILE A 14 3.28 -7.20 2.69
C ILE A 14 1.93 -7.38 3.38
N HIS A 15 0.86 -7.54 2.59
CA HIS A 15 -0.49 -7.77 3.10
C HIS A 15 -0.62 -9.06 3.92
N LYS A 16 0.19 -10.09 3.59
CA LYS A 16 0.14 -11.39 4.25
C LYS A 16 0.92 -11.42 5.56
N HIS A 17 1.93 -10.58 5.71
CA HIS A 17 2.85 -10.60 6.85
C HIS A 17 2.80 -9.28 7.62
N GLU A 18 3.49 -8.25 7.15
CA GLU A 18 3.66 -7.00 7.91
C GLU A 18 2.34 -6.27 8.17
N TRP A 19 1.37 -6.36 7.26
CA TRP A 19 0.01 -5.83 7.49
C TRP A 19 -0.68 -6.51 8.65
N GLN A 20 -0.61 -7.85 8.74
CA GLN A 20 -1.26 -8.60 9.80
C GLN A 20 -0.63 -8.28 11.16
N ASP A 21 0.70 -8.16 11.20
CA ASP A 21 1.43 -7.77 12.40
C ASP A 21 1.08 -6.33 12.84
N ALA A 22 1.00 -5.40 11.89
CA ALA A 22 0.61 -4.01 12.17
C ALA A 22 -0.86 -3.92 12.64
N ARG A 23 -1.78 -4.65 12.01
CA ARG A 23 -3.20 -4.74 12.39
C ARG A 23 -3.33 -5.25 13.83
N ALA A 24 -2.64 -6.34 14.17
CA ALA A 24 -2.63 -6.90 15.52
C ALA A 24 -2.02 -5.95 16.56
N ALA A 25 -1.03 -5.16 16.19
CA ALA A 25 -0.44 -4.16 17.10
C ALA A 25 -1.39 -2.99 17.40
N LEU A 26 -2.28 -2.65 16.47
CA LEU A 26 -3.25 -1.56 16.61
C LEU A 26 -4.58 -2.01 17.22
N SER A 27 -4.90 -3.32 17.18
CA SER A 27 -6.19 -3.89 17.60
C SER A 27 -6.51 -3.78 19.09
N SER A 28 -5.53 -3.51 19.94
CA SER A 28 -5.75 -3.27 21.37
C SER A 28 -6.40 -1.92 21.68
N SER A 29 -6.51 -1.02 20.68
CA SER A 29 -6.84 0.39 20.92
C SER A 29 -8.03 0.93 20.13
N LYS A 30 -8.56 0.20 19.13
CA LYS A 30 -9.53 0.71 18.14
C LYS A 30 -10.47 -0.35 17.56
N HIS A 31 -11.58 0.12 16.99
CA HIS A 31 -12.43 -0.71 16.13
C HIS A 31 -11.69 -1.15 14.86
N GLU A 32 -11.99 -2.35 14.40
CA GLU A 32 -11.32 -3.01 13.27
C GLU A 32 -11.32 -2.19 11.98
N GLU A 33 -12.46 -1.56 11.65
CA GLU A 33 -12.61 -0.70 10.47
C GLU A 33 -11.66 0.51 10.51
N GLU A 34 -11.48 1.14 11.67
CA GLU A 34 -10.56 2.27 11.81
C GLU A 34 -9.11 1.85 11.59
N ILE A 35 -8.75 0.64 11.99
CA ILE A 35 -7.41 0.09 11.82
C ILE A 35 -7.16 -0.20 10.34
N VAL A 36 -8.10 -0.88 9.67
CA VAL A 36 -8.02 -1.14 8.24
C VAL A 36 -7.91 0.18 7.47
N TYR A 37 -8.76 1.16 7.77
CA TYR A 37 -8.71 2.48 7.15
C TYR A 37 -7.36 3.17 7.35
N LEU A 38 -6.80 3.11 8.56
CA LEU A 38 -5.52 3.69 8.88
C LEU A 38 -4.38 3.03 8.09
N LEU A 39 -4.33 1.71 8.05
CA LEU A 39 -3.32 0.97 7.29
C LEU A 39 -3.45 1.21 5.78
N MET A 40 -4.67 1.26 5.24
CA MET A 40 -4.92 1.65 3.84
C MET A 40 -4.37 3.06 3.53
N ARG A 41 -4.62 4.03 4.43
CA ARG A 41 -4.11 5.39 4.27
C ARG A 41 -2.59 5.47 4.25
N ILE A 42 -1.92 4.63 5.05
CA ILE A 42 -0.46 4.51 5.02
C ILE A 42 0.00 4.04 3.64
N VAL A 43 -0.60 2.99 3.09
CA VAL A 43 -0.22 2.46 1.76
C VAL A 43 -0.40 3.51 0.68
N ARG A 44 -1.55 4.22 0.67
CA ARG A 44 -1.81 5.31 -0.29
C ARG A 44 -0.79 6.42 -0.16
N PHE A 45 -0.57 6.90 1.06
CA PHE A 45 0.38 7.98 1.33
C PHE A 45 1.79 7.62 0.85
N VAL A 46 2.25 6.40 1.15
CA VAL A 46 3.55 5.89 0.69
C VAL A 46 3.60 5.82 -0.84
N TYR A 47 2.54 5.32 -1.47
CA TYR A 47 2.46 5.24 -2.92
C TYR A 47 2.56 6.60 -3.61
N ASP A 48 1.73 7.56 -3.19
CA ASP A 48 1.69 8.90 -3.76
C ASP A 48 3.05 9.59 -3.62
N MET A 49 3.65 9.49 -2.43
CA MET A 49 4.96 10.04 -2.12
C MET A 49 6.07 9.45 -3.00
N CYS A 50 6.23 8.13 -3.06
CA CYS A 50 7.28 7.52 -3.87
C CYS A 50 7.07 7.81 -5.36
N THR A 51 5.82 7.94 -5.81
CA THR A 51 5.49 8.28 -7.20
C THR A 51 5.87 9.73 -7.50
N GLU A 52 5.59 10.66 -6.58
CA GLU A 52 6.00 12.06 -6.67
C GLU A 52 7.53 12.17 -6.71
N ASP A 53 8.23 11.52 -5.78
CA ASP A 53 9.70 11.52 -5.73
C ASP A 53 10.29 10.96 -7.04
N ALA A 54 9.81 9.80 -7.51
CA ALA A 54 10.26 9.21 -8.76
C ALA A 54 9.97 10.12 -9.98
N TRP A 55 8.84 10.84 -9.97
CA TRP A 55 8.53 11.85 -10.99
C TRP A 55 9.54 13.01 -10.94
N VAL A 56 9.81 13.56 -9.76
CA VAL A 56 10.80 14.65 -9.58
C VAL A 56 12.18 14.22 -10.07
N HIS A 57 12.63 13.00 -9.76
CA HIS A 57 13.92 12.48 -10.25
C HIS A 57 14.02 12.40 -11.75
N ARG A 58 12.97 11.85 -12.40
CA ARG A 58 12.95 11.70 -13.86
C ARG A 58 12.94 13.03 -14.60
N HIS A 59 12.38 14.08 -14.01
CA HIS A 59 12.12 15.34 -14.72
C HIS A 59 12.98 16.52 -14.28
N THR A 60 13.67 16.46 -13.14
CA THR A 60 14.38 17.63 -12.59
C THR A 60 15.88 17.43 -12.38
N ASN A 61 16.44 16.23 -12.62
CA ASN A 61 17.86 15.90 -12.36
C ASN A 61 18.33 16.21 -10.92
N LYS A 62 17.40 16.47 -9.98
CA LYS A 62 17.71 16.60 -8.56
C LYS A 62 17.97 15.22 -7.97
N HIS A 63 19.01 15.08 -7.16
CA HIS A 63 19.28 13.84 -6.42
C HIS A 63 18.12 13.53 -5.47
N SER A 64 17.83 12.23 -5.32
CA SER A 64 16.88 11.73 -4.32
C SER A 64 17.26 12.19 -2.94
N PRO A 65 16.28 12.50 -2.07
CA PRO A 65 16.57 12.40 -0.65
C PRO A 65 17.17 11.00 -0.44
N PRO A 66 18.35 10.90 0.17
CA PRO A 66 18.97 9.60 0.36
C PRO A 66 18.00 8.71 1.14
N GLN A 67 17.96 7.43 0.79
CA GLN A 67 17.23 6.39 1.54
C GLN A 67 17.53 6.45 3.05
N ASP A 68 18.65 7.08 3.42
CA ASP A 68 19.13 7.30 4.78
C ASP A 68 18.24 8.21 5.65
N ASP A 69 17.31 8.97 5.07
CA ASP A 69 16.44 9.87 5.85
C ASP A 69 15.00 9.37 6.02
N LEU A 70 14.79 8.07 5.81
CA LEU A 70 13.50 7.42 6.00
C LEU A 70 12.94 7.64 7.41
N GLU A 71 13.79 7.58 8.45
CA GLU A 71 13.33 7.83 9.83
C GLU A 71 12.97 9.30 10.06
N GLU A 72 13.77 10.27 9.61
CA GLU A 72 13.42 11.70 9.70
C GLU A 72 12.14 12.01 8.90
N PHE A 73 11.97 11.35 7.76
CA PHE A 73 10.79 11.48 6.91
C PHE A 73 9.54 10.90 7.58
N LEU A 74 9.64 9.71 8.15
CA LEU A 74 8.59 9.10 8.98
C LEU A 74 8.30 10.00 10.19
N GLU A 75 9.30 10.53 10.86
CA GLU A 75 9.11 11.40 12.02
C GLU A 75 8.50 12.76 11.67
N LYS A 76 8.75 13.32 10.48
CA LYS A 76 8.21 14.62 10.06
C LYS A 76 6.82 14.54 9.44
N ARG A 77 6.52 13.50 8.66
CA ARG A 77 5.28 13.42 7.87
C ARG A 77 4.24 12.46 8.44
N LEU A 78 4.66 11.37 9.09
CA LEU A 78 3.76 10.39 9.69
C LEU A 78 2.92 10.96 10.87
N PRO A 79 3.38 11.94 11.68
CA PRO A 79 2.56 12.51 12.77
C PRO A 79 1.27 13.20 12.30
N ARG A 80 1.14 13.51 11.00
CA ARG A 80 -0.12 14.03 10.43
C ARG A 80 -1.15 12.93 10.14
N THR A 81 -0.74 11.66 10.20
CA THR A 81 -1.53 10.48 9.83
C THR A 81 -1.71 9.51 10.99
N LEU A 82 -0.72 9.41 11.88
CA LEU A 82 -0.68 8.53 13.05
C LEU A 82 -0.30 9.32 14.30
N HIS A 83 -0.95 9.05 15.43
CA HIS A 83 -0.44 9.51 16.72
C HIS A 83 0.86 8.75 17.08
N LYS A 84 1.75 9.39 17.84
CA LYS A 84 3.09 8.87 18.16
C LYS A 84 3.05 7.50 18.86
N ASP A 85 2.04 7.26 19.69
CA ASP A 85 1.78 5.99 20.38
C ASP A 85 1.35 4.85 19.44
N GLN A 86 0.82 5.18 18.26
CA GLN A 86 0.44 4.21 17.22
C GLN A 86 1.64 3.75 16.38
N VAL A 87 2.77 4.46 16.44
CA VAL A 87 3.98 4.16 15.66
C VAL A 87 4.83 3.10 16.36
N THR A 88 4.20 1.95 16.63
CA THR A 88 4.82 0.77 17.25
C THR A 88 5.81 0.10 16.29
N LYS A 89 6.64 -0.81 16.81
CA LYS A 89 7.62 -1.54 15.99
C LYS A 89 6.97 -2.28 14.79
N PRO A 90 5.85 -3.02 14.94
CA PRO A 90 5.18 -3.65 13.80
C PRO A 90 4.68 -2.65 12.75
N VAL A 91 4.10 -1.53 13.19
CA VAL A 91 3.62 -0.47 12.28
C VAL A 91 4.79 0.16 11.51
N ARG A 92 5.93 0.42 12.18
CA ARG A 92 7.15 0.89 11.49
C ARG A 92 7.65 -0.11 10.47
N SER A 93 7.70 -1.39 10.80
CA SER A 93 8.11 -2.44 9.86
C SER A 93 7.22 -2.49 8.63
N PHE A 94 5.90 -2.40 8.82
CA PHE A 94 4.93 -2.32 7.74
C PHE A 94 5.17 -1.12 6.82
N ILE A 95 5.33 0.07 7.38
CA ILE A 95 5.58 1.28 6.59
C ILE A 95 6.90 1.17 5.80
N LYS A 96 7.97 0.68 6.43
CA LYS A 96 9.26 0.46 5.77
C LYS A 96 9.16 -0.54 4.62
N ALA A 97 8.41 -1.62 4.81
CA ALA A 97 8.14 -2.60 3.76
C ALA A 97 7.39 -1.97 2.58
N CYS A 98 6.34 -1.19 2.85
CA CYS A 98 5.61 -0.45 1.81
C CYS A 98 6.54 0.48 1.03
N ILE A 99 7.33 1.31 1.72
CA ILE A 99 8.21 2.30 1.07
C ILE A 99 9.23 1.60 0.17
N LYS A 100 9.87 0.54 0.68
CA LYS A 100 10.82 -0.24 -0.11
C LYS A 100 10.18 -0.79 -1.40
N ARG A 101 9.01 -1.43 -1.29
CA ARG A 101 8.37 -2.09 -2.45
C ARG A 101 7.76 -1.10 -3.42
N VAL A 102 7.16 -0.02 -2.94
CA VAL A 102 6.66 1.04 -3.82
C VAL A 102 7.83 1.73 -4.54
N HIS A 103 8.96 1.97 -3.87
CA HIS A 103 10.13 2.52 -4.55
C HIS A 103 10.60 1.59 -5.69
N GLU A 104 10.68 0.29 -5.45
CA GLU A 104 10.97 -0.72 -6.49
C GLU A 104 9.94 -0.65 -7.64
N MET A 105 8.64 -0.55 -7.35
CA MET A 105 7.56 -0.40 -8.34
C MET A 105 7.71 0.86 -9.19
N THR A 106 8.16 1.97 -8.61
CA THR A 106 8.32 3.26 -9.31
C THR A 106 9.63 3.36 -10.10
N ALA A 107 10.61 2.52 -9.79
CA ALA A 107 11.94 2.49 -10.40
C ALA A 107 12.01 1.61 -11.67
N THR A 108 10.98 0.81 -11.95
CA THR A 108 10.90 0.04 -13.19
C THR A 108 10.84 0.96 -14.42
N LYS A 109 11.24 0.43 -15.59
CA LYS A 109 11.16 1.17 -16.86
C LYS A 109 9.73 1.63 -17.17
N GLN A 110 8.76 0.77 -16.87
CA GLN A 110 7.33 1.10 -16.86
C GLN A 110 6.85 1.01 -15.40
N PRO A 111 6.67 2.15 -14.72
CA PRO A 111 6.22 2.17 -13.34
C PRO A 111 4.95 1.36 -13.14
N LEU A 112 4.95 0.53 -12.09
CA LEU A 112 3.76 -0.20 -11.69
C LEU A 112 2.81 0.71 -10.91
N THR A 113 1.52 0.48 -11.07
CA THR A 113 0.48 1.27 -10.42
C THR A 113 -0.38 0.43 -9.49
N ILE A 114 -0.91 1.08 -8.45
CA ILE A 114 -1.88 0.44 -7.56
C ILE A 114 -3.29 0.90 -7.94
N TYR A 115 -4.24 -0.03 -7.91
CA TYR A 115 -5.64 0.21 -8.22
C TYR A 115 -6.49 -0.02 -6.98
N TRP A 116 -7.24 1.01 -6.59
CA TRP A 116 -8.19 0.98 -5.48
C TRP A 116 -9.61 0.98 -6.03
N LEU A 117 -10.43 0.02 -5.64
CA LEU A 117 -11.84 0.01 -5.99
C LEU A 117 -12.60 0.98 -5.06
N PRO A 118 -13.32 1.98 -5.60
CA PRO A 118 -14.13 2.88 -4.78
C PRO A 118 -15.25 2.16 -4.04
N LYS A 119 -15.62 2.69 -2.88
CA LYS A 119 -16.81 2.22 -2.14
C LYS A 119 -18.07 2.45 -2.97
N GLY A 120 -18.92 1.44 -3.03
CA GLY A 120 -20.17 1.44 -3.78
C GLY A 120 -20.03 0.95 -5.23
N ASP A 121 -18.81 0.77 -5.74
CA ASP A 121 -18.60 0.27 -7.10
C ASP A 121 -18.77 -1.25 -7.16
N PRO A 122 -19.22 -1.80 -8.32
CA PRO A 122 -19.29 -3.24 -8.53
C PRO A 122 -17.93 -3.92 -8.38
N ILE A 123 -17.94 -5.11 -7.80
CA ILE A 123 -16.72 -5.88 -7.57
C ILE A 123 -16.15 -6.39 -8.90
N GLU A 124 -14.95 -5.92 -9.23
CA GLU A 124 -14.14 -6.43 -10.36
C GLU A 124 -13.41 -7.72 -9.94
N HIS A 125 -14.08 -8.87 -10.02
CA HIS A 125 -13.52 -10.17 -9.60
C HIS A 125 -12.24 -10.57 -10.35
N GLU A 126 -11.98 -10.02 -11.55
CA GLU A 126 -10.70 -10.17 -12.21
C GLU A 126 -9.55 -9.51 -11.43
N LYS A 127 -9.78 -8.36 -10.78
CA LYS A 127 -8.74 -7.57 -10.08
C LYS A 127 -8.73 -7.76 -8.57
N PHE A 128 -9.80 -8.29 -7.98
CA PHE A 128 -9.92 -8.40 -6.53
C PHE A 128 -10.37 -9.77 -6.05
N GLU A 129 -9.88 -10.13 -4.87
CA GLU A 129 -10.34 -11.25 -4.05
C GLU A 129 -11.13 -10.71 -2.85
N LEU A 130 -12.10 -11.48 -2.36
CA LEU A 130 -12.86 -11.10 -1.18
C LEU A 130 -12.07 -11.46 0.08
N GLU A 131 -12.11 -10.59 1.10
CA GLU A 131 -11.52 -10.89 2.40
C GLU A 131 -12.30 -12.02 3.08
N GLY A 132 -11.61 -13.12 3.40
CA GLY A 132 -12.19 -14.26 4.11
C GLY A 132 -13.31 -14.97 3.35
N LYS A 133 -14.47 -15.12 4.00
CA LYS A 133 -15.67 -15.79 3.44
C LYS A 133 -16.80 -14.80 3.14
N ALA A 134 -16.48 -13.52 3.04
CA ALA A 134 -17.48 -12.49 2.80
C ALA A 134 -18.18 -12.69 1.44
N THR A 135 -19.44 -12.26 1.35
CA THR A 135 -20.26 -12.32 0.14
C THR A 135 -20.90 -10.96 -0.10
N GLY A 136 -21.03 -10.57 -1.36
CA GLY A 136 -21.69 -9.33 -1.77
C GLY A 136 -21.27 -8.97 -3.19
N HIS A 137 -21.79 -7.86 -3.69
CA HIS A 137 -21.58 -7.46 -5.09
C HIS A 137 -21.02 -6.06 -5.26
N LEU A 138 -21.05 -5.26 -4.20
CA LEU A 138 -20.49 -3.91 -4.17
C LEU A 138 -19.31 -3.85 -3.21
N CYS A 139 -18.32 -3.02 -3.53
CA CYS A 139 -17.19 -2.78 -2.65
C CYS A 139 -17.63 -1.95 -1.44
N ASP A 140 -17.38 -2.44 -0.23
CA ASP A 140 -17.38 -1.57 0.97
C ASP A 140 -16.03 -0.89 1.10
N TRP A 141 -14.98 -1.70 1.16
CA TRP A 141 -13.60 -1.26 1.41
C TRP A 141 -12.63 -2.04 0.56
N THR A 142 -11.67 -1.33 -0.06
CA THR A 142 -10.48 -1.98 -0.62
C THR A 142 -9.41 -2.12 0.46
N VAL A 143 -9.31 -3.27 1.10
CA VAL A 143 -8.33 -3.55 2.16
C VAL A 143 -6.89 -3.47 1.63
N TRP A 144 -6.66 -4.03 0.45
CA TRP A 144 -5.36 -4.00 -0.22
C TRP A 144 -5.54 -3.74 -1.71
N PRO A 145 -4.75 -2.85 -2.33
CA PRO A 145 -4.96 -2.51 -3.73
C PRO A 145 -4.46 -3.62 -4.66
N ALA A 146 -5.04 -3.68 -5.85
CA ALA A 146 -4.48 -4.48 -6.94
C ALA A 146 -3.22 -3.80 -7.50
N VAL A 147 -2.30 -4.58 -8.07
CA VAL A 147 -1.11 -4.05 -8.77
C VAL A 147 -1.28 -4.29 -10.25
N VAL A 148 -1.16 -3.23 -11.05
CA VAL A 148 -1.36 -3.24 -12.49
C VAL A 148 -0.21 -2.54 -13.22
N LYS A 149 0.07 -2.97 -14.46
CA LYS A 149 0.96 -2.26 -15.38
C LYS A 149 0.29 -1.00 -15.91
N SER A 150 1.07 -0.13 -16.56
CA SER A 150 0.57 1.12 -17.15
C SER A 150 -0.50 0.94 -18.24
N ASP A 151 -0.55 -0.23 -18.88
CA ASP A 151 -1.57 -0.60 -19.87
C ASP A 151 -2.85 -1.21 -19.25
N GLY A 152 -2.92 -1.29 -17.92
CA GLY A 152 -4.03 -1.89 -17.18
C GLY A 152 -3.89 -3.40 -16.95
N THR A 153 -2.82 -4.05 -17.45
CA THR A 153 -2.59 -5.48 -17.22
C THR A 153 -2.43 -5.77 -15.73
N LEU A 154 -3.28 -6.66 -15.21
CA LEU A 154 -3.21 -7.09 -13.81
C LEU A 154 -1.97 -7.96 -13.55
N LEU A 155 -1.19 -7.57 -12.54
CA LEU A 155 -0.07 -8.37 -12.03
C LEU A 155 -0.45 -9.11 -10.75
N ARG A 156 -1.15 -8.44 -9.84
CA ARG A 156 -1.60 -9.03 -8.57
C ARG A 156 -2.96 -8.49 -8.16
N LYS A 157 -3.83 -9.40 -7.73
CA LYS A 157 -5.14 -9.05 -7.20
C LYS A 157 -5.02 -8.29 -5.89
N GLY A 158 -5.92 -7.34 -5.70
CA GLY A 158 -6.16 -6.70 -4.42
C GLY A 158 -7.11 -7.53 -3.54
N VAL A 159 -7.41 -7.01 -2.36
CA VAL A 159 -8.35 -7.60 -1.40
C VAL A 159 -9.40 -6.56 -1.03
N ILE A 160 -10.67 -6.97 -1.02
CA ILE A 160 -11.80 -6.10 -0.67
C ILE A 160 -12.74 -6.74 0.34
N ILE A 161 -13.47 -5.91 1.07
CA ILE A 161 -14.63 -6.29 1.88
C ILE A 161 -15.89 -5.89 1.09
N PRO A 162 -16.82 -6.82 0.82
CA PRO A 162 -18.06 -6.53 0.10
C PRO A 162 -19.20 -6.04 1.02
N ILE A 163 -20.20 -5.36 0.42
CA ILE A 163 -21.55 -5.12 0.98
C ILE A 163 -22.57 -5.97 0.20
#